data_AF-A0A524LL52-F1
#
_entry.id   AF-A0A524LL52-F1
#
_cell.length_a   1.000
_cell.length_b   1.000
_cell.length_c   1.000
_cell.angle_alpha   90.00
_cell.angle_beta   90.00
_cell.angle_gamma   90.00
#
_symmetry.space_group_name_H-M   'P 1'
#
loop_
_entity.id
_entity.type
_entity.pdbx_description
1 polymer ?
#
loop_
_entity_poly.entity_id
_entity_poly.type
_entity_poly.pdbx_seq_one_letter_code
_entity_poly.pdbx_strand_id
1 'polypeptide(L)'
;METKNNPEEKPASSQENTDASDTSVKPADAAAEKVQTVAAAAKPKPAAAPKDPREKLYKPEFQLELSVSPHFHGTSSVPKIMWSVIGALVPATIMAVYYFGMTAMVMIGSCVLAALLTEVVMNKMKGEPLTLSDGSAAITGLLLALTLPPALPLSAGILGSVFAIAIGKQIFGGLGYNIFNPALLGRAFLQASFPVAMTTWTYPATEKFAGIDAVTAATPLAQFKFEKILTGYGDLLVGNIGGSLGETSALAVLVGGVFLLILKYADWRIPVSYMGTVFILTGLFWYIAPDLYADPVFHLLSGGLMLGAFFMATDMVTSPITQKGSWIFGIGAGVILVVIRLFGGVPEGVMYSILLMNGFTPIINRYTRPQYFGEVGA
;
A
#
# COMPACT_ATOMS: atom_id res chain seq x y z
N MET A 1 -47.12 51.71 -67.25
CA MET A 1 -46.83 51.87 -65.81
C MET A 1 -45.39 52.34 -65.72
N GLU A 2 -45.16 53.60 -66.06
CA GLU A 2 -44.92 54.73 -65.12
C GLU A 2 -43.49 54.66 -64.53
N THR A 3 -42.51 55.36 -65.12
CA THR A 3 -42.04 56.74 -64.81
C THR A 3 -41.46 56.84 -63.37
N LYS A 4 -40.20 57.27 -63.11
CA LYS A 4 -39.48 58.49 -63.50
C LYS A 4 -37.95 58.41 -63.29
N ASN A 5 -37.21 59.01 -64.23
CA ASN A 5 -36.02 59.89 -64.16
C ASN A 5 -34.79 59.64 -63.22
N ASN A 6 -33.68 59.32 -63.89
CA ASN A 6 -32.26 59.81 -63.89
C ASN A 6 -31.95 61.22 -63.28
N PRO A 7 -30.67 61.71 -63.22
CA PRO A 7 -29.31 61.09 -63.12
C PRO A 7 -28.40 61.74 -62.02
N GLU A 8 -27.20 61.18 -61.75
CA GLU A 8 -25.88 61.82 -61.99
C GLU A 8 -24.67 61.13 -61.28
N GLU A 9 -23.62 60.92 -62.11
CA GLU A 9 -22.16 60.94 -61.90
C GLU A 9 -21.35 60.00 -60.94
N LYS A 10 -20.26 59.49 -61.55
CA LYS A 10 -19.05 58.77 -61.09
C LYS A 10 -18.11 59.67 -60.21
N PRO A 11 -16.89 59.24 -59.78
CA PRO A 11 -16.42 57.99 -59.13
C PRO A 11 -15.39 58.27 -57.98
N ALA A 12 -14.69 57.22 -57.49
CA ALA A 12 -13.44 57.25 -56.67
C ALA A 12 -13.59 57.64 -55.19
N SER A 13 -12.83 57.15 -54.20
CA SER A 13 -11.66 56.27 -54.06
C SER A 13 -11.50 55.89 -52.57
N SER A 14 -10.80 54.78 -52.30
CA SER A 14 -9.99 54.50 -51.09
C SER A 14 -10.63 54.55 -49.70
N GLN A 15 -10.76 53.37 -49.05
CA GLN A 15 -10.21 53.11 -47.70
C GLN A 15 -10.40 51.63 -47.27
N GLU A 16 -9.37 51.14 -46.58
CA GLU A 16 -9.33 50.13 -45.51
C GLU A 16 -9.66 48.64 -45.73
N ASN A 17 -8.63 47.85 -45.38
CA ASN A 17 -8.62 46.60 -44.61
C ASN A 17 -9.57 45.47 -45.01
N THR A 18 -8.98 44.33 -45.41
CA THR A 18 -8.91 43.14 -44.52
C THR A 18 -8.02 42.04 -45.12
N ASP A 19 -7.23 41.46 -44.22
CA ASP A 19 -6.74 40.08 -44.17
C ASP A 19 -5.79 39.56 -45.26
N ALA A 20 -4.50 39.62 -44.91
CA ALA A 20 -3.40 38.92 -45.57
C ALA A 20 -3.30 37.46 -45.10
N SER A 21 -3.39 36.56 -46.09
CA SER A 21 -2.56 35.36 -46.34
C SER A 21 -1.65 34.91 -45.19
N ASP A 22 -1.83 33.70 -44.67
CA ASP A 22 -1.45 32.41 -45.27
C ASP A 22 0.06 32.14 -45.28
N THR A 23 0.34 30.86 -45.07
CA THR A 23 1.35 30.23 -44.26
C THR A 23 2.60 29.85 -45.07
N SER A 24 3.79 29.90 -44.45
CA SER A 24 4.83 28.84 -44.52
C SER A 24 6.23 29.28 -44.02
N VAL A 25 6.56 29.09 -42.73
CA VAL A 25 7.97 28.85 -42.29
C VAL A 25 8.00 27.96 -41.01
N LYS A 26 8.98 27.04 -40.98
CA LYS A 26 9.33 25.98 -40.01
C LYS A 26 9.30 26.36 -38.50
N PRO A 27 9.03 25.41 -37.56
CA PRO A 27 9.16 25.64 -36.11
C PRO A 27 10.52 25.17 -35.58
N ALA A 28 11.61 25.90 -35.90
CA ALA A 28 12.89 25.76 -35.21
C ALA A 28 13.20 26.97 -34.30
N ASP A 29 12.45 28.07 -34.45
CA ASP A 29 12.75 29.34 -33.77
C ASP A 29 11.93 29.58 -32.48
N ALA A 30 10.93 28.75 -32.19
CA ALA A 30 10.06 28.92 -31.01
C ALA A 30 10.68 28.45 -29.67
N ALA A 31 11.82 27.75 -29.71
CA ALA A 31 12.51 27.26 -28.51
C ALA A 31 13.47 28.31 -27.90
N ALA A 32 13.85 29.34 -28.65
CA ALA A 32 14.78 30.37 -28.18
C ALA A 32 14.10 31.49 -27.37
N GLU A 33 12.79 31.69 -27.53
CA GLU A 33 12.11 32.87 -26.98
C GLU A 33 11.52 32.65 -25.56
N LYS A 34 11.28 31.40 -25.14
CA LYS A 34 10.75 31.08 -23.80
C LYS A 34 11.79 30.94 -22.69
N VAL A 35 13.09 31.07 -22.99
CA VAL A 35 14.15 31.05 -21.97
C VAL A 35 14.46 32.46 -21.44
N GLN A 36 13.99 33.52 -22.11
CA GLN A 36 14.31 34.91 -21.73
C GLN A 36 13.32 35.57 -20.75
N THR A 37 12.25 34.91 -20.32
CA THR A 37 11.21 35.53 -19.46
C THR A 37 11.29 35.21 -17.97
N VAL A 38 12.38 34.60 -17.47
CA VAL A 38 12.59 34.37 -16.03
C VAL A 38 13.95 34.89 -15.56
N ALA A 39 14.23 36.18 -15.73
CA ALA A 39 15.36 36.83 -15.07
C ALA A 39 15.14 38.34 -14.87
N ALA A 40 13.94 38.75 -14.47
CA ALA A 40 13.67 40.12 -14.08
C ALA A 40 13.86 40.30 -12.55
N ALA A 41 14.98 40.96 -12.22
CA ALA A 41 15.16 41.86 -11.07
C ALA A 41 15.16 41.30 -9.63
N ALA A 42 16.35 40.93 -9.15
CA ALA A 42 16.78 41.27 -7.79
C ALA A 42 18.19 41.89 -7.86
N LYS A 43 18.32 43.17 -7.50
CA LYS A 43 19.62 43.85 -7.46
C LYS A 43 20.54 43.12 -6.46
N PRO A 44 21.80 42.80 -6.82
CA PRO A 44 22.73 42.17 -5.90
C PRO A 44 23.07 43.15 -4.78
N LYS A 45 22.94 42.68 -3.53
CA LYS A 45 23.37 43.40 -2.32
C LYS A 45 24.88 43.65 -2.40
N PRO A 46 25.41 44.82 -2.01
CA PRO A 46 26.85 45.08 -2.07
C PRO A 46 27.60 44.00 -1.28
N ALA A 47 28.56 43.35 -1.93
CA ALA A 47 29.39 42.33 -1.31
C ALA A 47 30.07 42.92 -0.07
N ALA A 48 29.90 42.26 1.08
CA ALA A 48 30.58 42.65 2.31
C ALA A 48 32.09 42.60 2.08
N ALA A 49 32.81 43.56 2.66
CA ALA A 49 34.26 43.63 2.54
C ALA A 49 34.91 42.29 2.94
N PRO A 50 35.95 41.82 2.21
CA PRO A 50 36.60 40.54 2.47
C PRO A 50 37.08 40.50 3.92
N LYS A 51 36.67 39.49 4.69
CA LYS A 51 37.06 39.37 6.11
C LYS A 51 38.51 38.94 6.27
N ASP A 52 39.10 38.35 5.23
CA ASP A 52 40.48 37.88 5.23
C ASP A 52 41.32 38.67 4.20
N PRO A 53 42.44 39.31 4.60
CA PRO A 53 43.35 39.99 3.69
C PRO A 53 43.86 39.12 2.52
N ARG A 54 43.80 37.78 2.65
CA ARG A 54 44.23 36.81 1.63
C ARG A 54 43.25 36.64 0.47
N GLU A 55 41.96 36.96 0.66
CA GLU A 55 40.93 36.87 -0.40
C GLU A 55 41.20 37.87 -1.56
N LYS A 56 42.02 38.90 -1.32
CA LYS A 56 42.47 39.83 -2.37
C LYS A 56 43.53 39.25 -3.30
N LEU A 57 44.25 38.22 -2.85
CA LEU A 57 45.40 37.64 -3.56
C LEU A 57 45.00 36.48 -4.48
N TYR A 58 43.83 35.88 -4.27
CA TYR A 58 43.35 34.75 -5.05
C TYR A 58 41.99 35.10 -5.67
N LYS A 59 42.02 35.70 -6.86
CA LYS A 59 40.86 35.78 -7.74
C LYS A 59 40.99 34.64 -8.77
N PRO A 60 40.37 33.47 -8.56
CA PRO A 60 40.41 32.42 -9.57
C PRO A 60 39.76 32.95 -10.84
N GLU A 61 40.46 32.89 -11.98
CA GLU A 61 39.96 33.31 -13.30
C GLU A 61 38.73 32.49 -13.74
N PHE A 62 38.51 31.34 -13.13
CA PHE A 62 37.38 30.45 -13.37
C PHE A 62 36.65 30.13 -12.06
N GLN A 63 35.34 30.40 -12.04
CA GLN A 63 34.46 29.84 -11.01
C GLN A 63 34.32 28.33 -11.27
N LEU A 64 35.01 27.51 -10.48
CA LEU A 64 34.84 26.06 -10.51
C LEU A 64 33.53 25.72 -9.77
N GLU A 65 32.50 25.33 -10.52
CA GLU A 65 31.33 24.70 -9.91
C GLU A 65 31.69 23.28 -9.45
N LEU A 66 31.89 23.13 -8.14
CA LEU A 66 31.92 21.82 -7.48
C LEU A 66 30.51 21.21 -7.54
N SER A 67 30.17 20.60 -8.67
CA SER A 67 28.97 19.75 -8.78
C SER A 67 29.30 18.33 -8.37
N VAL A 68 28.41 17.72 -7.59
CA VAL A 68 28.50 16.28 -7.28
C VAL A 68 28.24 15.49 -8.57
N SER A 69 28.89 14.32 -8.70
CA SER A 69 28.63 13.43 -9.84
C SER A 69 27.11 13.18 -9.98
N PRO A 70 26.55 13.25 -11.20
CA PRO A 70 25.12 13.10 -11.40
C PRO A 70 24.68 11.71 -10.93
N HIS A 71 23.96 11.66 -9.82
CA HIS A 71 23.32 10.43 -9.37
C HIS A 71 22.13 10.18 -10.27
N PHE A 72 22.09 9.02 -10.95
CA PHE A 72 20.92 8.59 -11.70
C PHE A 72 19.72 8.50 -10.76
N HIS A 73 18.76 9.42 -10.90
CA HIS A 73 17.53 9.38 -10.12
C HIS A 73 16.70 8.20 -10.63
N GLY A 74 16.35 7.28 -9.73
CA GLY A 74 15.39 6.21 -10.04
C GLY A 74 14.03 6.79 -10.40
N THR A 75 13.29 6.12 -11.28
CA THR A 75 11.94 6.54 -11.73
C THR A 75 10.81 6.19 -10.75
N SER A 76 11.16 5.58 -9.61
CA SER A 76 10.22 5.09 -8.60
C SER A 76 10.28 5.96 -7.36
N SER A 77 9.15 6.60 -7.03
CA SER A 77 8.96 7.35 -5.80
C SER A 77 8.12 6.55 -4.80
N VAL A 78 8.29 6.82 -3.51
CA VAL A 78 7.52 6.17 -2.44
C VAL A 78 6.00 6.31 -2.66
N PRO A 79 5.45 7.52 -2.95
CA PRO A 79 4.01 7.65 -3.23
C PRO A 79 3.55 6.77 -4.39
N LYS A 80 4.33 6.67 -5.47
CA LYS A 80 3.98 5.85 -6.64
C LYS A 80 3.85 4.37 -6.27
N ILE A 81 4.75 3.85 -5.44
CA ILE A 81 4.69 2.46 -4.98
C ILE A 81 3.47 2.26 -4.10
N MET A 82 3.26 3.15 -3.12
CA MET A 82 2.14 3.07 -2.18
C MET A 82 0.78 3.13 -2.89
N TRP A 83 0.56 4.09 -3.79
CA TRP A 83 -0.67 4.16 -4.58
C TRP A 83 -0.87 2.94 -5.50
N SER A 84 0.22 2.30 -5.94
CA SER A 84 0.13 1.03 -6.69
C SER A 84 -0.32 -0.13 -5.81
N VAL A 85 0.08 -0.16 -4.53
CA VAL A 85 -0.41 -1.13 -3.54
C VAL A 85 -1.90 -0.93 -3.26
N ILE A 86 -2.35 0.33 -3.13
CA ILE A 86 -3.79 0.62 -3.05
C ILE A 86 -4.51 0.09 -4.29
N GLY A 87 -3.97 0.35 -5.49
CA GLY A 87 -4.50 -0.17 -6.75
C GLY A 87 -4.62 -1.69 -6.78
N ALA A 88 -3.61 -2.39 -6.27
CA ALA A 88 -3.62 -3.86 -6.16
C ALA A 88 -4.65 -4.39 -5.14
N LEU A 89 -5.01 -3.61 -4.12
CA LEU A 89 -6.04 -3.98 -3.14
C LEU A 89 -7.47 -3.69 -3.63
N VAL A 90 -7.65 -2.94 -4.72
CA VAL A 90 -8.98 -2.60 -5.27
C VAL A 90 -9.82 -3.85 -5.59
N PRO A 91 -9.32 -4.89 -6.27
CA PRO A 91 -10.12 -6.09 -6.54
C PRO A 91 -10.65 -6.76 -5.25
N ALA A 92 -9.80 -6.93 -4.25
CA ALA A 92 -10.20 -7.50 -2.96
C ALA A 92 -11.22 -6.60 -2.23
N THR A 93 -11.04 -5.28 -2.32
CA THR A 93 -11.96 -4.29 -1.74
C THR A 93 -13.32 -4.32 -2.42
N ILE A 94 -13.37 -4.45 -3.75
CA ILE A 94 -14.61 -4.58 -4.52
C ILE A 94 -15.35 -5.85 -4.12
N MET A 95 -14.66 -6.98 -4.02
CA MET A 95 -15.30 -8.25 -3.59
C MET A 95 -15.82 -8.16 -2.15
N ALA A 96 -15.08 -7.50 -1.25
CA ALA A 96 -15.54 -7.26 0.11
C ALA A 96 -16.85 -6.44 0.15
N VAL A 97 -16.93 -5.36 -0.64
CA VAL A 97 -18.13 -4.52 -0.75
C VAL A 97 -19.26 -5.26 -1.46
N TYR A 98 -18.97 -6.10 -2.46
CA TYR A 98 -19.97 -6.90 -3.14
C TYR A 98 -20.63 -7.90 -2.20
N TYR A 99 -19.85 -8.63 -1.41
CA TYR A 99 -20.35 -9.66 -0.51
C TYR A 99 -20.97 -9.11 0.79
N PHE A 100 -20.41 -8.06 1.38
CA PHE A 100 -20.89 -7.52 2.67
C PHE A 100 -21.67 -6.20 2.55
N GLY A 101 -21.76 -5.64 1.35
CA GLY A 101 -22.56 -4.45 1.04
C GLY A 101 -22.08 -3.19 1.77
N MET A 102 -23.06 -2.40 2.24
CA MET A 102 -22.81 -1.10 2.86
C MET A 102 -21.96 -1.18 4.14
N THR A 103 -22.07 -2.28 4.90
CA THR A 103 -21.32 -2.45 6.15
C THR A 103 -19.80 -2.46 5.92
N ALA A 104 -19.34 -3.16 4.88
CA ALA A 104 -17.94 -3.15 4.48
C ALA A 104 -17.48 -1.76 4.04
N MET A 105 -18.27 -1.07 3.23
CA MET A 105 -17.93 0.25 2.72
C MET A 105 -17.76 1.27 3.87
N VAL A 106 -18.68 1.27 4.85
CA VAL A 106 -18.59 2.16 6.01
C VAL A 106 -17.41 1.78 6.91
N MET A 107 -17.15 0.49 7.12
CA MET A 107 -15.99 0.03 7.89
C MET A 107 -14.67 0.49 7.24
N ILE A 108 -14.50 0.26 5.95
CA ILE A 108 -13.31 0.64 5.19
C ILE A 108 -13.14 2.16 5.18
N GLY A 109 -14.20 2.90 4.87
CA GLY A 109 -14.18 4.36 4.86
C GLY A 109 -13.84 4.95 6.22
N SER A 110 -14.41 4.43 7.31
CA SER A 110 -14.14 4.92 8.66
C SER A 110 -12.70 4.65 9.10
N CYS A 111 -12.14 3.48 8.79
CA CYS A 111 -10.75 3.15 9.13
C CYS A 111 -9.75 4.00 8.34
N VAL A 112 -9.96 4.15 7.03
CA VAL A 112 -9.10 4.99 6.17
C VAL A 112 -9.17 6.45 6.61
N LEU A 113 -10.37 6.98 6.85
CA LEU A 113 -10.54 8.36 7.32
C LEU A 113 -9.87 8.56 8.69
N ALA A 114 -10.08 7.65 9.63
CA ALA A 114 -9.45 7.71 10.95
C ALA A 114 -7.91 7.65 10.85
N ALA A 115 -7.36 6.80 9.99
CA ALA A 115 -5.92 6.70 9.77
C ALA A 115 -5.34 8.02 9.21
N LEU A 116 -5.98 8.60 8.20
CA LEU A 116 -5.57 9.88 7.60
C LEU A 116 -5.66 11.03 8.61
N LEU A 117 -6.77 11.14 9.34
CA LEU A 117 -6.95 12.17 10.37
C LEU A 117 -5.91 12.04 11.48
N THR A 118 -5.63 10.82 11.93
CA THR A 118 -4.61 10.57 12.96
C THR A 118 -3.23 10.99 12.49
N GLU A 119 -2.86 10.68 11.25
CA GLU A 119 -1.58 11.10 10.69
C GLU A 119 -1.46 12.63 10.64
N VAL A 120 -2.50 13.32 10.19
CA VAL A 120 -2.53 14.80 10.16
C VAL A 120 -2.34 15.36 11.55
N VAL A 121 -3.07 14.85 12.53
CA VAL A 121 -2.99 15.32 13.92
C VAL A 121 -1.58 15.10 14.48
N MET A 122 -1.01 13.90 14.30
CA MET A 122 0.32 13.57 14.81
C MET A 122 1.42 14.40 14.17
N ASN A 123 1.39 14.61 12.85
CA ASN A 123 2.37 15.46 12.17
C ASN A 123 2.26 16.92 12.64
N LYS A 124 1.05 17.42 12.85
CA LYS A 124 0.81 18.76 13.39
C LYS A 124 1.33 18.91 14.81
N MET A 125 1.17 17.88 15.65
CA MET A 125 1.71 17.85 17.01
C MET A 125 3.25 17.81 17.02
N LYS A 126 3.87 17.15 16.04
CA LYS A 126 5.34 17.13 15.88
C LYS A 126 5.92 18.36 15.22
N GLY A 127 5.10 19.22 14.60
CA GLY A 127 5.56 20.34 13.78
C GLY A 127 6.18 19.90 12.44
N GLU A 128 5.86 18.70 11.97
CA GLU A 128 6.36 18.12 10.72
C GLU A 128 5.44 18.45 9.53
N PRO A 129 5.95 18.43 8.28
CA PRO A 129 5.12 18.63 7.10
C PRO A 129 4.05 17.54 6.96
N LEU A 130 2.94 17.88 6.30
CA LEU A 130 1.86 16.92 6.05
C LEU A 130 2.31 15.86 5.03
N THR A 131 2.31 14.59 5.43
CA THR A 131 2.74 13.44 4.60
C THR A 131 1.59 12.75 3.87
N LEU A 132 0.39 13.34 3.86
CA LEU A 132 -0.82 12.75 3.26
C LEU A 132 -0.66 12.28 1.80
N SER A 133 0.24 12.92 1.04
CA SER A 133 0.49 12.58 -0.35
C SER A 133 1.22 11.24 -0.54
N ASP A 134 1.81 10.68 0.53
CA ASP A 134 2.54 9.41 0.46
C ASP A 134 1.63 8.16 0.33
N GLY A 135 0.34 8.29 0.65
CA GLY A 135 -0.66 7.22 0.56
C GLY A 135 -0.53 6.11 1.63
N SER A 136 0.48 6.16 2.50
CA SER A 136 0.79 5.09 3.43
C SER A 136 -0.18 4.98 4.61
N ALA A 137 -0.73 6.09 5.11
CA ALA A 137 -1.81 6.05 6.09
C ALA A 137 -3.11 5.48 5.51
N ALA A 138 -3.41 5.80 4.24
CA ALA A 138 -4.56 5.21 3.54
C ALA A 138 -4.42 3.70 3.39
N ILE A 139 -3.23 3.21 2.99
CA ILE A 139 -2.95 1.76 2.91
C ILE A 139 -3.09 1.10 4.28
N THR A 140 -2.55 1.72 5.33
CA THR A 140 -2.60 1.16 6.68
C THR A 140 -4.05 1.02 7.16
N GLY A 141 -4.87 2.05 6.97
CA GLY A 141 -6.29 2.01 7.31
C GLY A 141 -7.07 1.00 6.46
N LEU A 142 -6.77 0.91 5.16
CA LEU A 142 -7.40 -0.05 4.24
C LEU A 142 -7.04 -1.49 4.60
N LEU A 143 -5.76 -1.79 4.79
CA LEU A 143 -5.28 -3.12 5.18
C LEU A 143 -5.82 -3.53 6.54
N LEU A 144 -5.88 -2.61 7.50
CA LEU A 144 -6.51 -2.88 8.79
C LEU A 144 -7.98 -3.26 8.57
N ALA A 145 -8.76 -2.42 7.89
CA ALA A 145 -10.18 -2.66 7.63
C ALA A 145 -10.42 -4.00 6.93
N LEU A 146 -9.60 -4.36 5.94
CA LEU A 146 -9.70 -5.63 5.24
C LEU A 146 -9.47 -6.83 6.17
N THR A 147 -8.78 -6.68 7.29
CA THR A 147 -8.68 -7.77 8.28
C THR A 147 -9.84 -7.79 9.28
N LEU A 148 -10.64 -6.73 9.41
CA LEU A 148 -11.68 -6.67 10.44
C LEU A 148 -12.94 -7.43 10.03
N PRO A 149 -13.73 -7.92 11.02
CA PRO A 149 -15.08 -8.39 10.77
C PRO A 149 -15.97 -7.24 10.25
N PRO A 150 -16.88 -7.50 9.30
CA PRO A 150 -17.82 -6.50 8.78
C PRO A 150 -18.79 -5.95 9.85
N ALA A 151 -19.13 -6.76 10.85
CA ALA A 151 -20.07 -6.41 11.92
C ALA A 151 -19.40 -5.78 13.16
N LEU A 152 -18.08 -5.53 13.10
CA LEU A 152 -17.38 -4.89 14.20
C LEU A 152 -17.95 -3.48 14.45
N PRO A 153 -18.09 -3.03 15.71
CA PRO A 153 -18.48 -1.65 16.00
C PRO A 153 -17.52 -0.66 15.33
N LEU A 154 -18.05 0.35 14.64
CA LEU A 154 -17.25 1.34 13.92
C LEU A 154 -16.27 2.08 14.85
N SER A 155 -16.65 2.30 16.11
CA SER A 155 -15.78 2.90 17.12
C SER A 155 -14.52 2.07 17.37
N ALA A 156 -14.63 0.73 17.38
CA ALA A 156 -13.48 -0.15 17.53
C ALA A 156 -12.57 -0.08 16.29
N GLY A 157 -13.12 -0.11 15.07
CA GLY A 157 -12.34 0.06 13.84
C GLY A 157 -11.58 1.40 13.79
N ILE A 158 -12.23 2.48 14.21
CA ILE A 158 -11.61 3.81 14.34
C ILE A 158 -10.48 3.78 15.37
N LEU A 159 -10.71 3.24 16.57
CA LEU A 159 -9.69 3.14 17.61
C LEU A 159 -8.48 2.31 17.16
N GLY A 160 -8.71 1.20 16.45
CA GLY A 160 -7.64 0.38 15.88
C GLY A 160 -6.82 1.14 14.84
N SER A 161 -7.47 1.95 14.01
CA SER A 161 -6.81 2.78 12.99
C SER A 161 -5.97 3.89 13.61
N VAL A 162 -6.50 4.53 14.66
CA VAL A 162 -5.76 5.51 15.47
C VAL A 162 -4.54 4.86 16.09
N PHE A 163 -4.69 3.68 16.70
CA PHE A 163 -3.58 2.95 17.31
C PHE A 163 -2.52 2.52 16.27
N ALA A 164 -2.95 2.01 15.11
CA ALA A 164 -2.07 1.63 14.02
C ALA A 164 -1.19 2.81 13.56
N ILE A 165 -1.76 3.99 13.38
CA ILE A 165 -1.01 5.16 12.92
C ILE A 165 -0.21 5.78 14.06
N ALA A 166 -0.83 6.10 15.19
CA ALA A 166 -0.17 6.82 16.27
C ALA A 166 0.97 5.98 16.89
N ILE A 167 0.70 4.71 17.21
CA ILE A 167 1.64 3.82 17.89
C ILE A 167 2.41 2.96 16.89
N GLY A 168 1.77 2.44 15.84
CA GLY A 168 2.46 1.56 14.89
C GLY A 168 3.40 2.28 13.93
N LYS A 169 3.11 3.54 13.59
CA LYS A 169 3.90 4.30 12.60
C LYS A 169 4.56 5.55 13.21
N GLN A 170 3.78 6.41 13.84
CA GLN A 170 4.20 7.76 14.17
C GLN A 170 5.16 7.82 15.37
N ILE A 171 4.99 6.97 16.39
CA ILE A 171 5.88 6.93 17.55
C ILE A 171 7.34 6.60 17.18
N PHE A 172 7.54 5.85 16.08
CA PHE A 172 8.86 5.44 15.60
C PHE A 172 9.51 6.47 14.66
N GLY A 173 8.83 7.58 14.35
CA GLY A 173 9.36 8.61 13.44
C GLY A 173 8.72 8.61 12.05
N GLY A 174 7.63 7.87 11.84
CA GLY A 174 6.86 7.90 10.59
C GLY A 174 7.23 6.79 9.61
N LEU A 175 7.05 7.07 8.31
CA LEU A 175 7.26 6.08 7.25
C LEU A 175 8.74 5.69 7.13
N GLY A 176 9.03 4.39 7.11
CA GLY A 176 10.40 3.89 6.96
C GLY A 176 11.10 3.57 8.28
N TYR A 177 10.51 3.97 9.42
CA TYR A 177 11.04 3.68 10.75
C TYR A 177 10.19 2.69 11.55
N ASN A 178 9.07 2.24 11.00
CA ASN A 178 8.18 1.29 11.66
C ASN A 178 8.84 -0.10 11.79
N ILE A 179 9.00 -0.56 13.03
CA ILE A 179 9.56 -1.88 13.36
C ILE A 179 8.59 -3.00 12.98
N PHE A 180 7.30 -2.75 13.20
CA PHE A 180 6.22 -3.69 12.94
C PHE A 180 5.29 -3.14 11.85
N ASN A 181 4.61 -4.03 11.14
CA ASN A 181 3.56 -3.64 10.21
C ASN A 181 2.44 -2.90 10.99
N PRO A 182 2.18 -1.62 10.72
CA PRO A 182 1.28 -0.81 11.54
C PRO A 182 -0.18 -1.32 11.52
N ALA A 183 -0.65 -1.82 10.38
CA ALA A 183 -2.01 -2.35 10.24
C ALA A 183 -2.19 -3.61 11.10
N LEU A 184 -1.22 -4.52 11.06
CA LEU A 184 -1.24 -5.72 11.91
C LEU A 184 -1.12 -5.38 13.39
N LEU A 185 -0.38 -4.32 13.75
CA LEU A 185 -0.30 -3.86 15.13
C LEU A 185 -1.66 -3.31 15.61
N GLY A 186 -2.36 -2.55 14.76
CA GLY A 186 -3.74 -2.12 15.04
C GLY A 186 -4.70 -3.29 15.21
N ARG A 187 -4.59 -4.32 14.35
CA ARG A 187 -5.37 -5.56 14.48
C ARG A 187 -5.06 -6.28 15.80
N ALA A 188 -3.79 -6.34 16.21
CA ALA A 188 -3.38 -7.00 17.44
C ALA A 188 -3.93 -6.30 18.68
N PHE A 189 -3.92 -4.96 18.66
CA PHE A 189 -4.57 -4.15 19.68
C PHE A 189 -6.08 -4.45 19.77
N LEU A 190 -6.80 -4.47 18.64
CA LEU A 190 -8.23 -4.78 18.64
C LEU A 190 -8.52 -6.21 19.09
N GLN A 191 -7.68 -7.18 18.72
CA GLN A 191 -7.82 -8.56 19.18
C GLN A 191 -7.64 -8.68 20.69
N ALA A 192 -6.73 -7.88 21.29
CA ALA A 192 -6.50 -7.87 22.73
C ALA A 192 -7.60 -7.11 23.49
N SER A 193 -8.09 -5.98 22.95
CA SER A 193 -9.08 -5.14 23.61
C SER A 193 -10.53 -5.57 23.39
N PHE A 194 -10.84 -6.15 22.23
CA PHE A 194 -12.20 -6.54 21.82
C PHE A 194 -12.25 -7.97 21.24
N PRO A 195 -11.76 -8.99 21.97
CA PRO A 195 -11.60 -10.36 21.44
C PRO A 195 -12.92 -10.99 20.95
N VAL A 196 -14.02 -10.75 21.67
CA VAL A 196 -15.35 -11.28 21.30
C VAL A 196 -15.82 -10.65 19.97
N ALA A 197 -15.79 -9.33 19.87
CA ALA A 197 -16.25 -8.64 18.66
C ALA A 197 -15.36 -8.95 17.44
N MET A 198 -14.07 -9.24 17.66
CA MET A 198 -13.12 -9.66 16.62
C MET A 198 -13.30 -11.12 16.17
N THR A 199 -14.04 -11.95 16.93
CA THR A 199 -14.26 -13.37 16.62
C THR A 199 -15.70 -13.68 16.23
N THR A 200 -16.59 -12.69 16.25
CA THR A 200 -17.96 -12.79 15.74
C THR A 200 -17.99 -12.43 14.25
N TRP A 201 -18.23 -13.43 13.40
CA TRP A 201 -18.34 -13.23 11.96
C TRP A 201 -19.80 -13.32 11.52
N THR A 202 -20.14 -12.59 10.46
CA THR A 202 -21.46 -12.64 9.84
C THR A 202 -21.35 -13.24 8.46
N TYR A 203 -22.37 -13.98 8.05
CA TYR A 203 -22.44 -14.50 6.68
C TYR A 203 -22.54 -13.34 5.67
N PRO A 204 -21.91 -13.46 4.48
CA PRO A 204 -22.07 -12.50 3.40
C PRO A 204 -23.53 -12.21 3.07
N ALA A 205 -23.79 -10.94 2.79
CA ALA A 205 -25.10 -10.36 2.55
C ALA A 205 -25.75 -10.76 1.21
N THR A 206 -25.23 -11.73 0.47
CA THR A 206 -25.90 -12.27 -0.73
C THR A 206 -27.33 -12.74 -0.40
N GLU A 207 -27.56 -13.19 0.84
CA GLU A 207 -28.89 -13.55 1.38
C GLU A 207 -29.69 -12.36 1.97
N LYS A 208 -29.09 -11.16 2.15
CA LYS A 208 -29.79 -9.99 2.75
C LYS A 208 -30.83 -9.36 1.83
N PHE A 209 -30.90 -9.74 0.56
CA PHE A 209 -32.06 -9.40 -0.28
C PHE A 209 -33.36 -10.05 0.24
N ALA A 210 -33.30 -10.98 1.20
CA ALA A 210 -34.44 -11.63 1.84
C ALA A 210 -34.89 -11.01 3.19
N GLY A 211 -34.33 -9.87 3.63
CA GLY A 211 -34.82 -9.16 4.83
C GLY A 211 -34.52 -9.84 6.18
N ILE A 212 -33.57 -10.78 6.21
CA ILE A 212 -33.15 -11.49 7.43
C ILE A 212 -32.00 -10.70 8.10
N ASP A 213 -32.09 -10.55 9.43
CA ASP A 213 -31.05 -9.96 10.28
C ASP A 213 -29.75 -10.77 10.19
N ALA A 214 -28.59 -10.13 10.36
CA ALA A 214 -27.30 -10.75 10.05
C ALA A 214 -27.09 -12.08 10.79
N VAL A 215 -26.95 -13.17 10.05
CA VAL A 215 -26.70 -14.50 10.61
C VAL A 215 -25.23 -14.63 10.98
N THR A 216 -24.95 -15.04 12.21
CA THR A 216 -23.60 -15.34 12.67
C THR A 216 -23.07 -16.58 11.97
N ALA A 217 -21.87 -16.49 11.43
CA ALA A 217 -21.20 -17.57 10.73
C ALA A 217 -19.85 -17.85 11.40
N ALA A 218 -19.43 -19.11 11.44
CA ALA A 218 -18.06 -19.44 11.79
C ALA A 218 -17.18 -19.33 10.53
N THR A 219 -15.92 -18.93 10.70
CA THR A 219 -14.97 -18.94 9.57
C THR A 219 -14.68 -20.37 9.13
N PRO A 220 -14.30 -20.63 7.88
CA PRO A 220 -13.91 -21.97 7.43
C PRO A 220 -12.88 -22.63 8.36
N LEU A 221 -11.89 -21.86 8.83
CA LEU A 221 -10.89 -22.36 9.78
C LEU A 221 -11.48 -22.70 11.15
N ALA A 222 -12.42 -21.92 11.66
CA ALA A 222 -13.09 -22.20 12.92
C ALA A 222 -14.05 -23.40 12.79
N GLN A 223 -14.84 -23.47 11.71
CA GLN A 223 -15.73 -24.59 11.40
C GLN A 223 -14.95 -25.90 11.31
N PHE A 224 -13.82 -25.91 10.60
CA PHE A 224 -13.00 -27.10 10.53
C PHE A 224 -12.39 -27.47 11.89
N LYS A 225 -11.91 -26.49 12.65
CA LYS A 225 -11.24 -26.75 13.93
C LYS A 225 -12.18 -27.30 15.00
N PHE A 226 -13.39 -26.76 15.10
CA PHE A 226 -14.36 -27.11 16.14
C PHE A 226 -15.39 -28.15 15.71
N GLU A 227 -15.83 -28.11 14.45
CA GLU A 227 -16.92 -28.94 13.93
C GLU A 227 -16.47 -29.95 12.87
N LYS A 228 -15.21 -29.89 12.41
CA LYS A 228 -14.64 -30.75 11.35
C LYS A 228 -15.39 -30.66 10.01
N ILE A 229 -16.08 -29.56 9.76
CA ILE A 229 -16.78 -29.28 8.50
C ILE A 229 -15.81 -28.58 7.54
N LEU A 230 -15.67 -29.13 6.33
CA LEU A 230 -14.86 -28.55 5.25
C LEU A 230 -15.75 -27.70 4.34
N THR A 231 -15.34 -26.45 4.12
CA THR A 231 -15.95 -25.56 3.12
C THR A 231 -15.47 -25.94 1.72
N GLY A 232 -16.34 -25.83 0.71
CA GLY A 232 -15.99 -26.12 -0.67
C GLY A 232 -14.89 -25.19 -1.21
N TYR A 233 -13.95 -25.72 -2.00
CA TYR A 233 -12.86 -24.93 -2.57
C TYR A 233 -13.35 -23.84 -3.53
N GLY A 234 -14.48 -24.03 -4.20
CA GLY A 234 -15.10 -23.01 -5.05
C GLY A 234 -15.47 -21.75 -4.26
N ASP A 235 -16.04 -21.93 -3.07
CA ASP A 235 -16.44 -20.84 -2.17
C ASP A 235 -15.21 -20.17 -1.52
N LEU A 236 -14.14 -20.93 -1.28
CA LEU A 236 -12.87 -20.33 -0.81
C LEU A 236 -12.17 -19.50 -1.92
N LEU A 237 -12.24 -19.95 -3.17
CA LEU A 237 -11.59 -19.28 -4.30
C LEU A 237 -12.34 -18.03 -4.76
N VAL A 238 -13.63 -18.17 -5.04
CA VAL A 238 -14.46 -17.09 -5.59
C VAL A 238 -14.97 -16.21 -4.46
N GLY A 239 -15.45 -16.83 -3.39
CA GLY A 239 -15.92 -16.19 -2.18
C GLY A 239 -17.26 -16.71 -1.68
N ASN A 240 -17.91 -15.92 -0.83
CA ASN A 240 -19.14 -16.26 -0.09
C ASN A 240 -18.92 -17.05 1.21
N ILE A 241 -17.81 -16.79 1.90
CA ILE A 241 -17.50 -17.36 3.20
C ILE A 241 -17.60 -16.33 4.33
N GLY A 242 -17.90 -16.79 5.55
CA GLY A 242 -17.75 -15.97 6.75
C GLY A 242 -16.27 -15.74 7.07
N GLY A 243 -15.89 -14.50 7.38
CA GLY A 243 -14.50 -14.14 7.65
C GLY A 243 -14.27 -12.64 7.62
N SER A 244 -13.00 -12.25 7.59
CA SER A 244 -12.64 -10.85 7.43
C SER A 244 -12.95 -10.33 6.03
N LEU A 245 -13.11 -9.01 5.89
CA LEU A 245 -13.47 -8.37 4.62
C LEU A 245 -12.54 -8.77 3.46
N GLY A 246 -11.24 -8.90 3.72
CA GLY A 246 -10.19 -9.25 2.75
C GLY A 246 -9.97 -10.75 2.56
N GLU A 247 -10.64 -11.59 3.34
CA GLU A 247 -10.65 -13.06 3.16
C GLU A 247 -11.75 -13.54 2.21
N THR A 248 -12.63 -12.62 1.80
CA THR A 248 -13.82 -12.95 1.01
C THR A 248 -13.51 -13.61 -0.31
N SER A 249 -12.38 -13.32 -0.96
CA SER A 249 -12.05 -13.89 -2.27
C SER A 249 -10.54 -14.06 -2.41
N ALA A 250 -10.09 -15.31 -2.29
CA ALA A 250 -8.69 -15.68 -2.50
C ALA A 250 -8.22 -15.28 -3.91
N LEU A 251 -9.08 -15.42 -4.92
CA LEU A 251 -8.76 -15.05 -6.30
C LEU A 251 -8.49 -13.55 -6.44
N ALA A 252 -9.34 -12.69 -5.85
CA ALA A 252 -9.17 -11.25 -5.94
C ALA A 252 -7.87 -10.77 -5.27
N VAL A 253 -7.52 -11.37 -4.13
CA VAL A 253 -6.25 -11.13 -3.44
C VAL A 253 -5.07 -11.61 -4.30
N LEU A 254 -5.19 -12.76 -4.94
CA LEU A 254 -4.13 -13.31 -5.80
C LEU A 254 -3.86 -12.43 -7.02
N VAL A 255 -4.91 -11.92 -7.68
CA VAL A 255 -4.77 -11.01 -8.82
C VAL A 255 -4.01 -9.74 -8.42
N GLY A 256 -4.37 -9.15 -7.27
CA GLY A 256 -3.66 -8.00 -6.72
C GLY A 256 -2.21 -8.31 -6.32
N GLY A 257 -1.98 -9.46 -5.68
CA GLY A 257 -0.65 -9.90 -5.27
C GLY A 257 0.28 -10.14 -6.46
N VAL A 258 -0.20 -10.83 -7.50
CA VAL A 258 0.54 -11.08 -8.74
C VAL A 258 0.87 -9.77 -9.44
N PHE A 259 -0.06 -8.80 -9.47
CA PHE A 259 0.21 -7.48 -10.02
C PHE A 259 1.40 -6.79 -9.34
N LEU A 260 1.51 -6.86 -8.01
CA LEU A 260 2.66 -6.30 -7.28
C LEU A 260 3.98 -7.02 -7.56
N LEU A 261 3.93 -8.34 -7.78
CA LEU A 261 5.11 -9.12 -8.16
C LEU A 261 5.59 -8.78 -9.58
N ILE A 262 4.66 -8.57 -10.53
CA ILE A 262 4.99 -8.16 -11.90
C ILE A 262 5.68 -6.78 -11.89
N LEU A 263 5.17 -5.84 -11.09
CA LEU A 263 5.78 -4.51 -10.92
C LEU A 263 7.08 -4.51 -10.13
N LYS A 264 7.49 -5.66 -9.55
CA LYS A 264 8.68 -5.81 -8.72
C LYS A 264 8.70 -4.88 -7.49
N TYR A 265 7.53 -4.53 -6.97
CA TYR A 265 7.42 -3.76 -5.72
C TYR A 265 7.45 -4.67 -4.48
N ALA A 266 7.08 -5.95 -4.63
CA ALA A 266 7.16 -6.96 -3.59
C ALA A 266 8.19 -8.04 -3.96
N ASP A 267 8.97 -8.50 -2.98
CA ASP A 267 9.89 -9.63 -3.16
C ASP A 267 9.09 -10.95 -3.21
N TRP A 268 9.08 -11.60 -4.36
CA TRP A 268 8.39 -12.87 -4.59
C TRP A 268 8.87 -14.00 -3.66
N ARG A 269 10.08 -13.90 -3.11
CA ARG A 269 10.65 -14.88 -2.19
C ARG A 269 9.83 -14.98 -0.91
N ILE A 270 9.30 -13.87 -0.40
CA ILE A 270 8.56 -13.85 0.87
C ILE A 270 7.22 -14.59 0.74
N PRO A 271 6.31 -14.28 -0.22
CA PRO A 271 5.07 -15.02 -0.39
C PRO A 271 5.29 -16.50 -0.69
N VAL A 272 6.26 -16.82 -1.57
CA VAL A 272 6.53 -18.21 -1.97
C VAL A 272 7.08 -19.03 -0.79
N SER A 273 8.03 -18.49 -0.03
CA SER A 273 8.56 -19.19 1.14
C SER A 273 7.53 -19.33 2.26
N TYR A 274 6.70 -18.30 2.49
CA TYR A 274 5.66 -18.32 3.49
C TYR A 274 4.57 -19.35 3.17
N MET A 275 3.96 -19.26 1.97
CA MET A 275 2.91 -20.19 1.55
C MET A 275 3.45 -21.60 1.32
N GLY A 276 4.66 -21.74 0.77
CA GLY A 276 5.30 -23.04 0.55
C GLY A 276 5.58 -23.78 1.87
N THR A 277 6.03 -23.06 2.90
CA THR A 277 6.24 -23.67 4.23
C THR A 277 4.93 -24.14 4.84
N VAL A 278 3.86 -23.34 4.72
CA VAL A 278 2.52 -23.75 5.18
C VAL A 278 2.08 -25.00 4.44
N PHE A 279 2.17 -25.01 3.11
CA PHE A 279 1.76 -26.15 2.27
C PHE A 279 2.48 -27.45 2.65
N ILE A 280 3.81 -27.38 2.83
CA ILE A 280 4.63 -28.56 3.16
C ILE A 280 4.29 -29.08 4.56
N LEU A 281 4.23 -28.21 5.57
CA LEU A 281 4.02 -28.64 6.95
C LEU A 281 2.59 -29.12 7.18
N THR A 282 1.57 -28.41 6.68
CA THR A 282 0.18 -28.87 6.81
C THR A 282 -0.06 -30.13 5.98
N GLY A 283 0.57 -30.26 4.81
CA GLY A 283 0.54 -31.48 4.00
C GLY A 283 1.16 -32.68 4.72
N LEU A 284 2.24 -32.47 5.47
CA LEU A 284 2.85 -33.52 6.30
C LEU A 284 1.92 -33.96 7.44
N PHE A 285 1.30 -33.02 8.15
CA PHE A 285 0.36 -33.35 9.23
C PHE A 285 -0.90 -34.03 8.69
N TRP A 286 -1.43 -33.57 7.55
CA TRP A 286 -2.54 -34.20 6.86
C TRP A 286 -2.22 -35.64 6.42
N TYR A 287 -1.00 -35.88 5.92
CA TYR A 287 -0.57 -37.23 5.56
C TYR A 287 -0.49 -38.19 6.76
N ILE A 288 -0.11 -37.68 7.94
CA ILE A 288 -0.01 -38.48 9.17
C ILE A 288 -1.39 -38.76 9.77
N ALA A 289 -2.27 -37.75 9.80
CA ALA A 289 -3.60 -37.84 10.41
C ALA A 289 -4.65 -37.07 9.58
N PRO A 290 -5.14 -37.68 8.49
CA PRO A 290 -6.05 -37.01 7.55
C PRO A 290 -7.42 -36.69 8.16
N ASP A 291 -7.85 -37.45 9.16
CA ASP A 291 -9.12 -37.20 9.86
C ASP A 291 -9.04 -36.03 10.85
N LEU A 292 -7.82 -35.66 11.27
CA LEU A 292 -7.60 -34.62 12.27
C LEU A 292 -7.25 -33.26 11.65
N TYR A 293 -6.48 -33.26 10.57
CA TYR A 293 -5.95 -32.06 9.93
C TYR A 293 -6.57 -31.83 8.56
N ALA A 294 -6.78 -30.56 8.18
CA ALA A 294 -7.30 -30.25 6.86
C ALA A 294 -6.20 -30.39 5.81
N ASP A 295 -6.61 -30.53 4.55
CA ASP A 295 -5.69 -30.58 3.45
C ASP A 295 -4.89 -29.26 3.31
N PRO A 296 -3.69 -29.32 2.71
CA PRO A 296 -2.84 -28.14 2.62
C PRO A 296 -3.43 -27.02 1.74
N VAL A 297 -4.24 -27.36 0.74
CA VAL A 297 -4.85 -26.36 -0.17
C VAL A 297 -5.91 -25.56 0.59
N PHE A 298 -6.71 -26.21 1.43
CA PHE A 298 -7.63 -25.55 2.34
C PHE A 298 -6.91 -24.55 3.23
N HIS A 299 -5.76 -24.91 3.81
CA HIS A 299 -4.98 -23.96 4.62
C HIS A 299 -4.41 -22.78 3.82
N LEU A 300 -4.12 -22.96 2.53
CA LEU A 300 -3.64 -21.87 1.66
C LEU A 300 -4.77 -20.90 1.30
N LEU A 301 -5.94 -21.44 0.97
CA LEU A 301 -7.09 -20.66 0.50
C LEU A 301 -7.95 -20.09 1.64
N SER A 302 -7.84 -20.65 2.84
CA SER A 302 -8.62 -20.21 4.00
C SER A 302 -7.88 -19.23 4.90
N GLY A 303 -8.66 -18.30 5.46
CA GLY A 303 -8.20 -17.27 6.38
C GLY A 303 -7.32 -16.21 5.71
N GLY A 304 -6.84 -15.26 6.50
CA GLY A 304 -6.06 -14.11 6.03
C GLY A 304 -4.67 -14.42 5.47
N LEU A 305 -4.34 -15.68 5.16
CA LEU A 305 -2.99 -16.08 4.74
C LEU A 305 -2.58 -15.42 3.43
N MET A 306 -3.43 -15.47 2.40
CA MET A 306 -3.08 -14.87 1.11
C MET A 306 -2.95 -13.35 1.21
N LEU A 307 -3.88 -12.69 1.93
CA LEU A 307 -3.81 -11.26 2.18
C LEU A 307 -2.52 -10.90 2.93
N GLY A 308 -2.22 -11.64 4.00
CA GLY A 308 -1.02 -11.47 4.80
C GLY A 308 0.26 -11.72 4.01
N ALA A 309 0.32 -12.77 3.19
CA ALA A 309 1.50 -13.14 2.42
C ALA A 309 1.83 -12.11 1.33
N PHE A 310 0.83 -11.65 0.56
CA PHE A 310 1.07 -10.76 -0.58
C PHE A 310 1.12 -9.27 -0.23
N PHE A 311 0.46 -8.83 0.84
CA PHE A 311 0.30 -7.41 1.14
C PHE A 311 0.86 -6.97 2.51
N MET A 312 1.10 -7.89 3.45
CA MET A 312 1.54 -7.52 4.80
C MET A 312 2.95 -8.01 5.13
N ALA A 313 3.30 -9.23 4.71
CA ALA A 313 4.63 -9.82 4.87
C ALA A 313 5.66 -9.21 3.90
N THR A 314 5.19 -8.68 2.77
CA THR A 314 5.96 -7.99 1.73
C THR A 314 6.03 -6.47 1.94
N ASP A 315 5.67 -5.98 3.13
CA ASP A 315 5.80 -4.57 3.47
C ASP A 315 7.28 -4.13 3.40
N MET A 316 7.55 -3.09 2.62
CA MET A 316 8.91 -2.67 2.25
C MET A 316 9.76 -2.19 3.43
N VAL A 317 9.12 -1.77 4.53
CA VAL A 317 9.83 -1.26 5.71
C VAL A 317 10.20 -2.38 6.69
N THR A 318 9.31 -3.35 6.85
CA THR A 318 9.38 -4.35 7.93
C THR A 318 9.97 -5.68 7.47
N SER A 319 10.05 -5.91 6.16
CA SER A 319 10.66 -7.09 5.56
C SER A 319 12.20 -7.01 5.49
N PRO A 320 12.91 -8.15 5.48
CA PRO A 320 14.37 -8.18 5.30
C PRO A 320 14.79 -7.64 3.93
N ILE A 321 15.97 -7.02 3.88
CA ILE A 321 16.51 -6.41 2.65
C ILE A 321 17.33 -7.43 1.85
N THR A 322 17.85 -8.47 2.51
CA THR A 322 18.74 -9.46 1.90
C THR A 322 17.96 -10.64 1.32
N GLN A 323 18.45 -11.17 0.20
CA GLN A 323 17.82 -12.31 -0.48
C GLN A 323 17.71 -13.57 0.40
N LYS A 324 18.76 -13.87 1.19
CA LYS A 324 18.75 -14.99 2.14
C LYS A 324 17.81 -14.71 3.32
N GLY A 325 17.76 -13.45 3.76
CA GLY A 325 16.87 -12.99 4.82
C GLY A 325 15.40 -13.16 4.44
N SER A 326 15.01 -12.83 3.21
CA SER A 326 13.64 -13.02 2.70
C SER A 326 13.16 -14.47 2.83
N TRP A 327 14.02 -15.45 2.51
CA TRP A 327 13.70 -16.87 2.66
C TRP A 327 13.54 -17.29 4.13
N ILE A 328 14.48 -16.88 4.99
CA ILE A 328 14.43 -17.19 6.43
C ILE A 328 13.18 -16.58 7.07
N PHE A 329 12.85 -15.34 6.68
CA PHE A 329 11.69 -14.63 7.18
C PHE A 329 10.37 -15.33 6.83
N GLY A 330 10.16 -15.67 5.55
CA GLY A 330 8.92 -16.32 5.14
C GLY A 330 8.82 -17.77 5.66
N ILE A 331 9.91 -18.53 5.71
CA ILE A 331 9.92 -19.86 6.35
C ILE A 331 9.56 -19.75 7.84
N GLY A 332 10.19 -18.82 8.56
CA GLY A 332 9.91 -18.59 9.98
C GLY A 332 8.45 -18.22 10.23
N ALA A 333 7.90 -17.29 9.44
CA ALA A 333 6.50 -16.90 9.53
C ALA A 333 5.57 -18.10 9.25
N GLY A 334 5.89 -18.92 8.25
CA GLY A 334 5.16 -20.14 7.91
C GLY A 334 5.12 -21.16 9.02
N VAL A 335 6.28 -21.46 9.63
CA VAL A 335 6.38 -22.37 10.78
C VAL A 335 5.52 -21.87 11.94
N ILE A 336 5.65 -20.61 12.31
CA ILE A 336 4.90 -20.02 13.44
C ILE A 336 3.39 -20.07 13.15
N LEU A 337 2.98 -19.75 11.93
CA LEU A 337 1.57 -19.81 11.53
C LEU A 337 1.01 -21.23 11.69
N VAL A 338 1.73 -22.24 11.22
CA VAL A 338 1.30 -23.65 11.31
C VAL A 338 1.20 -24.08 12.76
N VAL A 339 2.19 -23.72 13.59
CA VAL A 339 2.15 -24.00 15.02
C VAL A 339 0.89 -23.42 15.67
N ILE A 340 0.58 -22.15 15.38
CA ILE A 340 -0.61 -21.49 15.92
C ILE A 340 -1.91 -22.13 15.39
N ARG A 341 -1.99 -22.41 14.08
CA ARG A 341 -3.21 -22.97 13.47
C ARG A 341 -3.52 -24.37 14.01
N LEU A 342 -2.52 -25.25 14.06
CA LEU A 342 -2.70 -26.65 14.41
C LEU A 342 -2.72 -26.89 15.93
N PHE A 343 -1.84 -26.23 16.68
CA PHE A 343 -1.67 -26.48 18.12
C PHE A 343 -2.16 -25.33 19.02
N GLY A 344 -2.37 -24.14 18.47
CA GLY A 344 -2.85 -22.99 19.24
C GLY A 344 -4.34 -23.02 19.54
N GLY A 345 -4.81 -22.15 20.44
CA GLY A 345 -6.24 -22.00 20.76
C GLY A 345 -7.04 -21.19 19.74
N VAL A 346 -6.36 -20.39 18.92
CA VAL A 346 -6.99 -19.55 17.87
C VAL A 346 -6.94 -20.23 16.50
N PRO A 347 -7.96 -20.08 15.65
CA PRO A 347 -7.98 -20.66 14.31
C PRO A 347 -7.12 -19.88 13.29
N GLU A 348 -6.85 -18.60 13.56
CA GLU A 348 -6.05 -17.73 12.68
C GLU A 348 -4.76 -17.27 13.39
N GLY A 349 -3.62 -17.29 12.68
CA GLY A 349 -2.30 -16.94 13.25
C GLY A 349 -1.44 -16.04 12.37
N VAL A 350 -2.00 -15.47 11.30
CA VAL A 350 -1.23 -14.74 10.26
C VAL A 350 -0.66 -13.44 10.81
N MET A 351 -1.46 -12.71 11.58
CA MET A 351 -1.02 -11.49 12.25
C MET A 351 0.16 -11.75 13.20
N TYR A 352 0.03 -12.75 14.07
CA TYR A 352 1.05 -13.05 15.08
C TYR A 352 2.36 -13.53 14.47
N SER A 353 2.29 -14.39 13.45
CA SER A 353 3.48 -14.88 12.73
C SER A 353 4.25 -13.74 12.05
N ILE A 354 3.56 -12.84 11.34
CA ILE A 354 4.21 -11.71 10.67
C ILE A 354 4.77 -10.72 11.69
N LEU A 355 4.02 -10.34 12.73
CA LEU A 355 4.50 -9.40 13.75
C LEU A 355 5.72 -9.93 14.50
N LEU A 356 5.72 -11.22 14.84
CA LEU A 356 6.85 -11.86 15.50
C LEU A 356 8.08 -11.84 14.57
N MET A 357 7.92 -12.21 13.30
CA MET A 357 9.03 -12.20 12.34
C MET A 357 9.54 -10.80 12.01
N ASN A 358 8.68 -9.78 12.01
CA ASN A 358 9.09 -8.37 11.89
C ASN A 358 10.07 -7.98 13.01
N GLY A 359 9.83 -8.46 14.24
CA GLY A 359 10.75 -8.27 15.36
C GLY A 359 12.12 -8.94 15.16
N PHE A 360 12.18 -10.05 14.41
CA PHE A 360 13.43 -10.73 14.06
C PHE A 360 14.12 -10.18 12.81
N THR A 361 13.45 -9.36 11.99
CA THR A 361 14.02 -8.78 10.77
C THR A 361 15.39 -8.12 10.99
N PRO A 362 15.62 -7.29 12.03
CA PRO A 362 16.94 -6.68 12.27
C PRO A 362 18.05 -7.72 12.53
N ILE A 363 17.71 -8.80 13.24
CA ILE A 363 18.64 -9.90 13.55
C ILE A 363 18.95 -10.68 12.27
N ILE A 364 17.92 -11.02 11.49
CA ILE A 364 18.05 -11.71 10.21
C ILE A 364 18.96 -10.88 9.28
N ASN A 365 18.70 -9.58 9.14
CA ASN A 365 19.51 -8.69 8.33
C ASN A 365 20.96 -8.61 8.78
N ARG A 366 21.24 -8.70 10.09
CA ARG A 366 22.62 -8.71 10.62
C ARG A 366 23.38 -9.99 10.24
N TYR A 367 22.73 -11.15 10.30
CA TYR A 367 23.37 -12.44 9.98
C TYR A 367 23.43 -12.76 8.48
N THR A 368 22.58 -12.13 7.68
CA THR A 368 22.47 -12.40 6.24
C THR A 368 23.15 -11.36 5.37
N ARG A 369 23.96 -10.47 5.98
CA ARG A 369 24.72 -9.46 5.24
C ARG A 369 25.59 -10.13 4.17
N PRO A 370 25.52 -9.69 2.90
CA PRO A 370 26.40 -10.20 1.87
C PRO A 370 27.85 -9.81 2.21
N GLN A 371 28.79 -10.74 2.02
CA GLN A 371 30.22 -10.45 2.18
C GLN A 371 30.64 -9.45 1.11
N TYR A 372 31.46 -8.47 1.49
CA TYR A 372 31.99 -7.51 0.54
C TYR A 372 33.01 -8.20 -0.37
N PHE A 373 33.05 -7.80 -1.65
CA PHE A 373 34.05 -8.32 -2.57
C PHE A 373 35.45 -7.93 -2.07
N GLY A 374 36.26 -8.93 -1.68
CA GLY A 374 37.60 -8.74 -1.13
C GLY A 374 37.76 -8.99 0.37
N GLU A 375 36.69 -9.31 1.11
CA GLU A 375 36.80 -9.85 2.47
C GLU A 375 37.35 -11.28 2.41
N VAL A 376 38.55 -11.51 2.95
CA VAL A 376 39.07 -12.87 3.14
C VAL A 376 38.16 -13.55 4.15
N GLY A 377 37.37 -14.53 3.69
CA GLY A 377 36.43 -15.26 4.52
C GLY A 377 37.13 -15.82 5.76
N ALA A 378 36.59 -15.47 6.93
CA ALA A 378 37.03 -16.01 8.22
C ALA A 378 36.64 -17.50 8.36
#